data_AF-A0A834A9E2-F1
#
_entry.id   AF-A0A834A9E2-F1
#
_cell.length_a   1.000
_cell.length_b   1.000
_cell.length_c   1.000
_cell.angle_alpha   90.00
_cell.angle_beta   90.00
_cell.angle_gamma   90.00
#
_symmetry.space_group_name_H-M   'P 1'
#
loop_
_entity.id
_entity.type
_entity.pdbx_description
1 polymer ?
#
loop_
_entity_poly.entity_id
_entity_poly.type
_entity_poly.pdbx_seq_one_letter_code
_entity_poly.pdbx_strand_id
1 'polypeptide(L)'
;MFSLPAEFSVLMTLLSSEDEVLVGNAALCLGNCMEVPQVASTLLKTDIVQVLLKLAGGDAQKTAVQLNAGIALGKLCTAEPRFAVQLRELHGMEILNSTVKHIKDS
;
A
#
# COMPACT_ATOMS: atom_id res chain seq x y z
N MET A 1 21.10 -1.18 12.88
CA MET A 1 20.26 -0.22 12.14
C MET A 1 20.12 -0.77 10.74
N PHE A 2 18.98 -1.38 10.41
CA PHE A 2 18.74 -1.84 9.03
C PHE A 2 18.16 -0.65 8.27
N SER A 3 18.94 -0.09 7.34
CA SER A 3 18.44 0.94 6.44
C SER A 3 17.51 0.31 5.42
N LEU A 4 16.43 1.01 5.06
CA LEU A 4 15.66 0.68 3.87
C LEU A 4 16.64 0.64 2.68
N PRO A 5 16.53 -0.32 1.75
CA PRO A 5 17.24 -0.23 0.49
C PRO A 5 16.91 1.13 -0.17
N ALA A 6 17.93 1.84 -0.65
CA ALA A 6 17.79 3.20 -1.18
C ALA A 6 16.74 3.28 -2.31
N GLU A 7 16.53 2.17 -2.99
CA GLU A 7 15.55 1.96 -4.05
C GLU A 7 14.12 2.14 -3.54
N PHE A 8 13.82 1.76 -2.30
CA PHE A 8 12.49 1.96 -1.71
C PHE A 8 12.31 3.36 -1.12
N SER A 9 13.37 4.05 -0.73
CA SER A 9 13.28 5.41 -0.20
C SER A 9 12.66 6.39 -1.22
N VAL A 10 12.96 6.22 -2.51
CA VAL A 10 12.34 7.01 -3.58
C VAL A 10 10.85 6.72 -3.69
N LEU A 11 10.46 5.43 -3.67
CA LEU A 11 9.04 5.05 -3.73
C LEU A 11 8.26 5.59 -2.52
N MET A 12 8.81 5.50 -1.31
CA MET A 12 8.20 6.08 -0.10
C MET A 12 8.02 7.60 -0.22
N THR A 13 8.98 8.29 -0.83
CA THR A 13 8.90 9.72 -1.08
C THR A 13 7.77 10.04 -2.08
N LEU A 14 7.68 9.27 -3.17
CA LEU A 14 6.64 9.44 -4.19
C LEU A 14 5.23 9.13 -3.67
N LEU A 15 5.08 8.20 -2.72
CA LEU A 15 3.81 7.94 -2.03
C LEU A 15 3.30 9.14 -1.22
N SER A 16 4.19 10.08 -0.88
CA SER A 16 3.84 11.31 -0.17
C SER A 16 3.64 12.52 -1.10
N SER A 17 3.69 12.31 -2.42
CA SER A 17 3.47 13.37 -3.42
C SER A 17 2.03 13.88 -3.41
N GLU A 18 1.83 15.13 -3.82
CA GLU A 18 0.50 15.69 -4.09
C GLU A 18 -0.06 15.22 -5.44
N ASP A 19 0.82 14.84 -6.37
CA ASP A 19 0.46 14.33 -7.70
C ASP A 19 -0.05 12.89 -7.59
N GLU A 20 -1.35 12.72 -7.85
CA GLU A 20 -2.06 11.45 -7.77
C GLU A 20 -1.51 10.39 -8.74
N VAL A 21 -1.01 10.82 -9.91
CA VAL A 21 -0.40 9.91 -10.88
C VAL A 21 0.89 9.35 -10.32
N LEU A 22 1.72 10.18 -9.69
CA LEU A 22 2.95 9.74 -9.04
C LEU A 22 2.66 8.80 -7.87
N VAL A 23 1.70 9.15 -7.00
CA VAL A 23 1.34 8.32 -5.85
C VAL A 23 0.79 6.97 -6.29
N GLY A 24 -0.14 6.96 -7.25
CA GLY A 24 -0.76 5.74 -7.75
C GLY A 24 0.25 4.80 -8.43
N ASN A 25 1.16 5.35 -9.23
CA ASN A 25 2.22 4.56 -9.86
C ASN A 25 3.24 4.06 -8.84
N ALA A 26 3.63 4.87 -7.86
CA ALA A 26 4.55 4.45 -6.81
C ALA A 26 3.97 3.30 -5.98
N ALA A 27 2.68 3.36 -5.64
CA ALA A 27 1.98 2.28 -4.94
C ALA A 27 1.98 0.98 -5.75
N LEU A 28 1.65 1.05 -7.05
CA LEU A 28 1.63 -0.13 -7.92
C LEU A 28 3.04 -0.72 -8.12
N CYS A 29 4.04 0.12 -8.35
CA CYS A 29 5.44 -0.29 -8.45
C CYS A 29 5.89 -1.00 -7.18
N LEU A 30 5.61 -0.42 -6.01
CA LEU A 30 5.93 -1.02 -4.73
C LEU A 30 5.26 -2.40 -4.55
N GLY A 31 3.97 -2.50 -4.90
CA GLY A 31 3.22 -3.75 -4.87
C GLY A 31 3.87 -4.84 -5.73
N ASN A 32 4.34 -4.51 -6.93
CA ASN A 32 5.05 -5.47 -7.79
C ASN A 32 6.42 -5.86 -7.22
N CYS A 33 7.14 -4.94 -6.56
CA CYS A 33 8.40 -5.27 -5.90
C CYS A 33 8.22 -6.28 -4.76
N MET A 34 7.07 -6.27 -4.07
CA MET A 34 6.78 -7.20 -2.96
C MET A 34 6.64 -8.66 -3.42
N GLU A 35 6.41 -8.91 -4.70
CA GLU A 35 6.37 -10.27 -5.28
C GLU A 35 7.76 -10.91 -5.37
N VAL A 36 8.82 -10.09 -5.27
CA VAL A 36 10.19 -10.58 -5.20
C VAL A 36 10.46 -11.14 -3.80
N PRO A 37 10.99 -12.37 -3.67
CA PRO A 37 11.24 -13.00 -2.38
C PRO A 37 12.04 -12.10 -1.43
N GLN A 38 11.67 -12.10 -0.15
CA GLN A 38 12.32 -11.36 0.95
C GLN A 38 12.20 -9.84 0.90
N VAL A 39 11.75 -9.23 -0.22
CA VAL A 39 11.57 -7.78 -0.32
C VAL A 39 10.55 -7.28 0.70
N ALA A 40 9.38 -7.93 0.77
CA ALA A 40 8.33 -7.55 1.72
C ALA A 40 8.84 -7.55 3.17
N SER A 41 9.65 -8.55 3.56
CA SER A 41 10.21 -8.64 4.91
C SER A 41 11.15 -7.47 5.26
N THR A 42 11.78 -6.82 4.27
CA THR A 42 12.62 -5.62 4.52
C THR A 42 11.79 -4.43 5.00
N LEU A 43 10.49 -4.41 4.74
CA LEU A 43 9.57 -3.31 5.08
C LEU A 43 8.95 -3.46 6.48
N LEU A 44 9.21 -4.54 7.22
CA LEU A 44 8.55 -4.83 8.51
C LEU A 44 8.74 -3.77 9.59
N LYS A 45 9.77 -2.94 9.45
CA LYS A 45 10.11 -1.85 10.40
C LYS A 45 9.68 -0.48 9.88
N THR A 46 8.87 -0.44 8.83
CA THR A 46 8.34 0.79 8.24
C THR A 46 6.86 0.95 8.56
N ASP A 47 6.35 2.14 8.32
CA ASP A 47 4.94 2.52 8.40
C ASP A 47 4.17 2.19 7.11
N ILE A 48 4.70 1.33 6.23
CA ILE A 48 4.14 1.10 4.89
C ILE A 48 2.67 0.66 4.91
N VAL A 49 2.28 -0.15 5.89
CA VAL A 49 0.87 -0.58 6.03
C VAL A 49 -0.02 0.63 6.30
N GLN A 50 0.40 1.55 7.16
CA GLN A 50 -0.38 2.75 7.47
C GLN A 50 -0.45 3.70 6.27
N VAL A 51 0.67 3.88 5.56
CA VAL A 51 0.74 4.72 4.35
C VAL A 51 -0.20 4.18 3.28
N LEU A 52 -0.08 2.90 2.91
CA LEU A 52 -0.93 2.31 1.89
C LEU A 52 -2.39 2.24 2.33
N LEU A 53 -2.67 2.01 3.61
CA LEU A 53 -4.05 1.97 4.12
C LEU A 53 -4.73 3.34 4.07
N LYS A 54 -4.00 4.40 4.40
CA LYS A 54 -4.48 5.78 4.25
C LYS A 54 -4.77 6.12 2.79
N LEU A 55 -3.92 5.68 1.86
CA LEU A 55 -4.13 5.90 0.43
C LEU A 55 -5.31 5.09 -0.10
N ALA A 56 -5.44 3.82 0.32
CA ALA A 56 -6.55 2.95 -0.06
C ALA A 56 -7.90 3.42 0.50
N GLY A 57 -7.92 3.97 1.70
CA GLY A 57 -9.10 4.56 2.35
C GLY A 57 -9.26 6.07 2.14
N GLY A 58 -8.52 6.66 1.20
CA GLY A 58 -8.47 8.11 0.96
C GLY A 58 -9.73 8.65 0.27
N ASP A 59 -9.61 9.85 -0.31
CA ASP A 59 -10.71 10.51 -1.04
C ASP A 59 -11.20 9.68 -2.25
N ALA A 60 -12.52 9.54 -2.39
CA ALA A 60 -13.18 8.80 -3.47
C ALA A 60 -12.92 9.38 -4.88
N GLN A 61 -12.51 10.65 -4.99
CA GLN A 61 -12.08 11.23 -6.27
C GLN A 61 -10.76 10.62 -6.78
N LYS A 62 -9.97 9.97 -5.91
CA LYS A 62 -8.65 9.38 -6.24
C LYS A 62 -8.72 7.87 -6.49
N THR A 63 -9.69 7.43 -7.29
CA THR A 63 -10.04 6.01 -7.45
C THR A 63 -8.83 5.15 -7.87
N ALA A 64 -7.96 5.65 -8.76
CA ALA A 64 -6.76 4.94 -9.20
C ALA A 64 -5.72 4.76 -8.08
N VAL A 65 -5.51 5.79 -7.26
CA VAL A 65 -4.60 5.73 -6.11
C VAL A 65 -5.12 4.74 -5.08
N GLN A 66 -6.43 4.81 -4.77
CA GLN A 66 -7.06 3.90 -3.82
C GLN A 66 -6.93 2.44 -4.26
N LEU A 67 -7.24 2.17 -5.54
CA LEU A 67 -7.15 0.83 -6.12
C LEU A 67 -5.70 0.31 -6.07
N ASN A 68 -4.74 1.10 -6.53
CA ASN A 68 -3.34 0.69 -6.57
C ASN A 68 -2.76 0.45 -5.17
N ALA A 69 -3.11 1.29 -4.20
CA ALA A 69 -2.71 1.11 -2.81
C ALA A 69 -3.35 -0.15 -2.19
N GLY A 70 -4.61 -0.43 -2.51
CA GLY A 70 -5.29 -1.66 -2.10
C GLY A 70 -4.66 -2.92 -2.69
N ILE A 71 -4.30 -2.89 -3.98
CA ILE A 71 -3.56 -3.99 -4.64
C ILE A 71 -2.20 -4.19 -3.98
N ALA A 72 -1.46 -3.10 -3.72
CA ALA A 72 -0.17 -3.14 -3.06
C ALA A 72 -0.27 -3.74 -1.64
N LEU A 73 -1.29 -3.36 -0.86
CA LEU A 73 -1.56 -3.96 0.45
C LEU A 73 -1.87 -5.46 0.36
N GLY A 74 -2.68 -5.86 -0.62
CA GLY A 74 -2.98 -7.27 -0.87
C GLY A 74 -1.70 -8.06 -1.14
N LYS A 75 -0.88 -7.59 -2.10
CA LYS A 75 0.41 -8.20 -2.43
C LYS A 75 1.36 -8.24 -1.23
N LEU A 76 1.44 -7.15 -0.45
CA LEU A 76 2.26 -7.08 0.76
C LEU A 76 1.87 -8.16 1.78
N CYS A 77 0.58 -8.30 2.05
CA CYS A 77 0.06 -9.27 3.02
C CYS A 77 0.22 -10.72 2.53
N THR A 78 0.10 -10.95 1.21
CA THR A 78 0.35 -12.26 0.61
C THR A 78 1.83 -12.65 0.67
N ALA A 79 2.73 -11.70 0.36
CA ALA A 79 4.17 -11.95 0.37
C ALA A 79 4.74 -12.09 1.80
N GLU A 80 4.18 -11.34 2.76
CA GLU A 80 4.62 -11.32 4.15
C GLU A 80 3.40 -11.26 5.10
N PRO A 81 2.93 -12.42 5.61
CA PRO A 81 1.69 -12.53 6.40
C PRO A 81 1.68 -11.72 7.70
N ARG A 82 2.85 -11.32 8.23
CA ARG A 82 2.92 -10.44 9.40
C ARG A 82 2.25 -9.09 9.16
N PHE A 83 2.23 -8.60 7.92
CA PHE A 83 1.50 -7.37 7.60
C PHE A 83 -0.02 -7.56 7.63
N ALA A 84 -0.54 -8.77 7.40
CA ALA A 84 -1.97 -9.03 7.55
C ALA A 84 -2.43 -8.90 9.01
N VAL A 85 -1.56 -9.26 9.97
CA VAL A 85 -1.80 -9.05 11.40
C VAL A 85 -1.84 -7.55 11.70
N GLN A 86 -0.86 -6.78 11.22
CA GLN A 86 -0.84 -5.32 11.37
C GLN A 86 -2.07 -4.65 10.74
N LEU A 87 -2.45 -5.09 9.54
CA LEU A 87 -3.63 -4.57 8.83
C LEU A 87 -4.90 -4.82 9.65
N ARG A 88 -5.03 -5.99 10.28
CA ARG A 88 -6.16 -6.31 11.17
C ARG A 88 -6.17 -5.44 12.42
N GLU A 89 -5.02 -5.23 13.05
CA GLU A 89 -4.88 -4.36 14.23
C GLU A 89 -5.25 -2.90 13.94
N LEU A 90 -5.09 -2.46 12.69
CA LEU A 90 -5.46 -1.13 12.23
C LEU A 90 -6.91 -1.01 11.75
N HIS A 91 -7.76 -2.03 11.93
CA HIS A 91 -9.11 -2.09 11.33
C HIS A 91 -9.07 -1.86 9.80
N GLY A 92 -8.00 -2.33 9.16
CA GLY A 92 -7.74 -2.06 7.76
C GLY A 92 -8.72 -2.76 6.83
N MET A 93 -9.32 -3.87 7.26
CA MET A 93 -10.33 -4.57 6.46
C MET A 93 -11.62 -3.75 6.32
N GLU A 94 -12.02 -3.05 7.38
CA GLU A 94 -13.19 -2.17 7.39
C GLU A 94 -12.97 -0.95 6.49
N ILE A 95 -11.77 -0.37 6.54
CA ILE A 95 -11.35 0.74 5.68
C ILE A 95 -11.37 0.30 4.21
N LEU A 96 -10.72 -0.81 3.87
CA LEU A 96 -10.70 -1.35 2.50
C LEU A 96 -12.12 -1.69 2.00
N ASN A 97 -12.97 -2.27 2.85
CA ASN A 97 -14.35 -2.62 2.48
C ASN A 97 -15.20 -1.37 2.20
N SER A 98 -14.90 -0.23 2.85
CA SER A 98 -15.57 1.04 2.57
C SER A 98 -15.22 1.59 1.18
N THR A 99 -13.99 1.38 0.72
CA THR A 99 -13.52 1.73 -0.62
C THR A 99 -14.16 0.85 -1.71
N VAL A 100 -14.34 -0.44 -1.45
CA VAL A 100 -14.94 -1.40 -2.40
C VAL A 100 -16.43 -1.14 -2.69
N LYS A 101 -17.12 -0.33 -1.86
CA LYS A 101 -18.53 0.04 -2.10
C LYS A 101 -18.77 0.75 -3.43
N HIS A 102 -17.73 1.30 -4.05
CA HIS A 102 -17.80 1.95 -5.36
C HIS A 102 -17.54 1.00 -6.56
N ILE A 103 -17.25 -0.28 -6.31
CA ILE A 103 -16.95 -1.28 -7.35
C ILE A 103 -18.23 -1.99 -7.86
N LYS A 104 -19.40 -1.76 -7.23
CA LYS A 104 -20.64 -2.50 -7.52
C LYS A 104 -21.66 -1.85 -8.47
N ASP A 105 -21.37 -0.70 -9.08
CA ASP A 105 -22.27 -0.09 -10.07
C ASP A 105 -21.66 -0.10 -11.49
N SER A 106 -21.58 -1.29 -12.10
CA SER A 106 -21.35 -1.47 -13.54
C SER A 106 -22.25 -2.57 -14.09
#